data_AF-A0A127QAH2-F1
#
_entry.id   AF-A0A127QAH2-F1
#
_cell.length_a   1.000
_cell.length_b   1.000
_cell.length_c   1.000
_cell.angle_alpha   90.00
_cell.angle_beta   90.00
_cell.angle_gamma   90.00
#
_symmetry.space_group_name_H-M   'P 1'
#
loop_
_entity.id
_entity.type
_entity.pdbx_description
1 polymer ?
#
loop_
_entity_poly.entity_id
_entity_poly.type
_entity_poly.pdbx_seq_one_letter_code
_entity_poly.pdbx_strand_id
1 'polypeptide(L)'
;MDIDILGIDLAKRVFQLHGADRRGYAQYGAKVMRAELLSTVRKLAPRIIAMEACSSAHYWGRRFKEMNIEVKLISPQYVSPFVKTNKNDANDAAAIVEAASRPTMRFVPVKSVEQQDMRAVHRVRELLVHQRTALINQVRGLTAASCRLQASLYIGRFRSFKEGVQSEFFMYFVH
;
A
#
# COMPACT_ATOMS: atom_id res chain seq x y z
N MET A 1 30.72 -14.05 9.36
CA MET A 1 29.51 -14.46 8.62
C MET A 1 29.42 -13.56 7.40
N ASP A 2 29.40 -14.13 6.21
CA ASP A 2 29.22 -13.38 4.96
C ASP A 2 27.75 -13.53 4.54
N ILE A 3 26.97 -12.46 4.70
CA ILE A 3 25.55 -12.45 4.32
C ILE A 3 25.44 -11.69 3.00
N ASP A 4 25.11 -12.41 1.93
CA ASP A 4 24.93 -11.81 0.61
C ASP A 4 23.54 -11.15 0.52
N ILE A 5 22.49 -11.88 0.92
CA ILE A 5 21.11 -11.39 0.90
C ILE A 5 20.51 -11.51 2.31
N LEU A 6 19.98 -10.41 2.81
CA LEU A 6 19.18 -10.35 4.03
C LEU A 6 17.71 -10.14 3.68
N GLY A 7 16.89 -11.15 3.87
CA GLY A 7 15.43 -11.07 3.84
C GLY A 7 14.89 -10.52 5.15
N ILE A 8 13.96 -9.58 5.07
CA ILE A 8 13.30 -8.99 6.22
C ILE A 8 11.80 -9.07 6.02
N ASP A 9 11.14 -9.85 6.87
CA ASP A 9 9.69 -9.80 7.01
C ASP A 9 9.31 -8.67 7.98
N LEU A 10 8.53 -7.71 7.46
CA LEU A 10 8.22 -6.45 8.14
C LEU A 10 6.85 -6.51 8.81
N ALA A 11 6.83 -6.47 10.14
CA ALA A 11 5.61 -6.32 10.93
C ALA A 11 5.48 -4.92 11.57
N LYS A 12 4.68 -4.80 12.64
CA LYS A 12 4.52 -3.52 13.37
C LYS A 12 5.65 -3.25 14.37
N ARG A 13 6.12 -4.28 15.07
CA ARG A 13 7.04 -4.13 16.23
C ARG A 13 8.26 -5.04 16.18
N VAL A 14 8.08 -6.29 15.75
CA VAL A 14 9.14 -7.30 15.69
C VAL A 14 9.26 -7.74 14.25
N PHE A 15 10.47 -7.71 13.71
CA PHE A 15 10.77 -8.14 12.34
C PHE A 15 11.50 -9.47 12.39
N GLN A 16 11.28 -10.28 11.37
CA GLN A 16 12.01 -11.52 11.23
C GLN A 16 13.07 -11.35 10.14
N LEU A 17 14.31 -11.63 10.52
CA LEU A 17 15.47 -11.60 9.63
C LEU A 17 15.81 -13.02 9.17
N HIS A 18 16.22 -13.11 7.92
CA HIS A 18 16.81 -14.30 7.32
C HIS A 18 18.00 -13.90 6.45
N GLY A 19 19.21 -14.20 6.88
CA GLY A 19 20.43 -13.94 6.12
C GLY A 19 20.91 -15.19 5.43
N ALA A 20 21.17 -15.11 4.13
CA ALA A 20 21.74 -16.20 3.33
C ALA A 20 23.04 -15.77 2.64
N ASP A 21 23.91 -16.75 2.39
CA ASP A 21 25.11 -16.57 1.57
C ASP A 21 24.78 -16.59 0.06
N ARG A 22 25.80 -16.41 -0.78
CA ARG A 22 25.68 -16.44 -2.24
C ARG A 22 25.14 -17.74 -2.82
N ARG A 23 25.27 -18.84 -2.09
CA ARG A 23 24.78 -20.17 -2.50
C ARG A 23 23.35 -20.40 -2.05
N GLY A 24 22.76 -19.46 -1.30
CA GLY A 24 21.41 -19.52 -0.76
C GLY A 24 21.32 -20.27 0.57
N TYR A 25 22.44 -20.63 1.22
CA TYR A 25 22.37 -21.28 2.53
C TYR A 25 22.12 -20.25 3.62
N ALA A 26 21.20 -20.58 4.53
CA ALA A 26 20.88 -19.75 5.67
C ALA A 26 22.07 -19.67 6.63
N GLN A 27 22.57 -18.46 6.85
CA GLN A 27 23.67 -18.15 7.77
C GLN A 27 23.18 -17.45 9.03
N TYR A 28 22.00 -16.81 8.97
CA TYR A 28 21.47 -16.01 10.05
C TYR A 28 19.95 -16.06 10.09
N GLY A 29 19.38 -16.14 11.29
CA GLY A 29 17.94 -16.03 11.52
C GLY A 29 17.68 -15.45 12.90
N ALA A 30 16.93 -14.35 12.98
CA ALA A 30 16.63 -13.72 14.26
C ALA A 30 15.35 -12.88 14.21
N LYS A 31 14.70 -12.77 15.37
CA LYS A 31 13.67 -11.76 15.63
C LYS A 31 14.35 -10.50 16.14
N VAL A 32 14.04 -9.37 15.52
CA VAL A 32 14.65 -8.09 15.87
C VAL A 32 13.58 -7.04 16.11
N MET A 33 13.72 -6.27 17.18
CA MET A 33 12.78 -5.19 17.46
C MET A 33 12.95 -4.07 16.43
N ARG A 34 11.86 -3.38 16.13
CA ARG A 34 11.83 -2.25 15.19
C ARG A 34 12.94 -1.21 15.45
N ALA A 35 13.21 -0.92 16.72
CA ALA A 35 14.23 0.06 17.13
C ALA A 35 15.67 -0.42 16.85
N GLU A 36 15.89 -1.73 16.83
CA GLU A 36 17.20 -2.37 16.70
C GLU A 36 17.53 -2.77 15.26
N LEU A 37 16.60 -2.57 14.32
CA LEU A 37 16.79 -3.05 12.95
C LEU A 37 18.02 -2.42 12.29
N LEU A 38 18.17 -1.10 12.37
CA LEU A 38 19.28 -0.40 11.73
C LEU A 38 20.63 -0.76 12.35
N SER A 39 20.70 -0.92 13.68
CA SER A 39 21.94 -1.34 14.35
C SER A 39 22.29 -2.78 13.99
N THR A 40 21.29 -3.67 13.87
CA THR A 40 21.50 -5.05 13.44
C THR A 40 21.98 -5.12 11.99
N VAL A 41 21.35 -4.40 11.07
CA VAL A 41 21.76 -4.35 9.66
C VAL A 41 23.19 -3.83 9.50
N ARG A 42 23.60 -2.80 10.28
CA ARG A 42 25.00 -2.34 10.28
C ARG A 42 25.98 -3.41 10.72
N LYS A 43 25.64 -4.21 11.73
CA LYS A 43 26.50 -5.30 12.23
C LYS A 43 26.60 -6.45 11.22
N LEU A 44 25.50 -6.77 10.55
CA LEU A 44 25.44 -7.85 9.56
C LEU A 44 26.09 -7.45 8.23
N ALA A 45 26.09 -6.16 7.89
CA ALA A 45 26.65 -5.59 6.66
C ALA A 45 26.28 -6.37 5.37
N PRO A 46 24.98 -6.65 5.14
CA PRO A 46 24.58 -7.42 3.97
C PRO A 46 24.80 -6.63 2.67
N ARG A 47 25.13 -7.35 1.59
CA ARG A 47 25.23 -6.72 0.25
C ARG A 47 23.85 -6.27 -0.26
N ILE A 48 22.83 -7.10 -0.07
CA ILE A 48 21.47 -6.87 -0.57
C ILE A 48 20.47 -7.04 0.58
N ILE A 49 19.48 -6.16 0.66
CA ILE A 49 18.30 -6.32 1.51
C ILE A 49 17.07 -6.57 0.64
N ALA A 50 16.37 -7.66 0.93
CA ALA A 50 15.13 -8.02 0.28
C ALA A 50 13.95 -7.91 1.26
N MET A 51 12.83 -7.33 0.80
CA MET A 51 11.62 -7.16 1.61
C MET A 51 10.36 -7.34 0.76
N GLU A 52 9.30 -7.86 1.35
CA GLU A 52 7.98 -7.78 0.74
C GLU A 52 7.50 -6.33 0.69
N ALA A 53 6.90 -5.94 -0.44
CA ALA A 53 6.36 -4.61 -0.67
C ALA A 53 5.08 -4.39 0.15
N CYS A 54 5.25 -4.00 1.41
CA CYS A 54 4.17 -3.62 2.32
C CYS A 54 4.09 -2.09 2.52
N SER A 55 3.12 -1.64 3.32
CA SER A 55 2.92 -0.21 3.62
C SER A 55 4.15 0.48 4.20
N SER A 56 4.94 -0.23 5.00
CA SER A 56 6.16 0.30 5.64
C SER A 56 7.45 0.03 4.86
N ALA A 57 7.41 -0.82 3.83
CA ALA A 57 8.59 -1.25 3.09
C ALA A 57 9.30 -0.09 2.37
N HIS A 58 8.55 0.89 1.87
CA HIS A 58 9.14 2.07 1.22
C HIS A 58 9.92 2.95 2.21
N TYR A 59 9.42 3.13 3.43
CA TYR A 59 10.15 3.85 4.48
C TYR A 59 11.48 3.15 4.78
N TRP A 60 11.45 1.85 5.05
CA TRP A 60 12.67 1.08 5.33
C TRP A 60 13.62 1.03 4.15
N GLY A 61 13.10 0.89 2.93
CA GLY A 61 13.91 0.89 1.72
C GLY A 61 14.68 2.19 1.55
N ARG A 62 14.12 3.35 1.91
CA ARG A 62 14.87 4.61 1.92
C ARG A 62 15.98 4.62 2.96
N ARG A 63 15.67 4.19 4.19
CA ARG A 63 16.65 4.12 5.30
C ARG A 63 17.84 3.20 4.98
N PHE A 64 17.61 2.11 4.26
CA PHE A 64 18.68 1.21 3.83
C PHE A 64 19.47 1.74 2.63
N LYS A 65 18.81 2.44 1.70
CA LYS A 65 19.52 3.15 0.62
C LYS A 65 20.44 4.24 1.15
N GLU A 66 20.06 4.96 2.20
CA GLU A 66 20.93 5.93 2.91
C GLU A 66 22.19 5.26 3.49
N MET A 67 22.15 3.95 3.75
CA MET A 67 23.29 3.15 4.19
C MET A 67 24.09 2.56 3.02
N ASN A 68 23.82 2.96 1.78
CA ASN A 68 24.41 2.45 0.55
C ASN A 68 24.20 0.94 0.31
N ILE A 69 23.11 0.38 0.84
CA ILE A 69 22.75 -1.03 0.65
C ILE A 69 21.77 -1.15 -0.53
N GLU A 70 21.96 -2.14 -1.39
CA GLU A 70 21.03 -2.45 -2.47
C GLU A 70 19.71 -3.00 -1.88
N VAL A 71 18.58 -2.38 -2.25
CA VAL A 71 17.26 -2.78 -1.74
C VAL A 71 16.39 -3.35 -2.85
N LYS A 72 15.88 -4.56 -2.63
CA LYS A 72 14.97 -5.28 -3.51
C LYS A 72 13.60 -5.43 -2.85
N LEU A 73 12.61 -4.65 -3.29
CA LEU A 73 11.22 -4.84 -2.85
C LEU A 73 10.50 -5.81 -3.78
N ILE A 74 9.79 -6.80 -3.24
CA ILE A 74 9.11 -7.83 -4.02
C ILE A 74 7.61 -7.73 -3.78
N SER A 75 6.79 -7.83 -4.84
CA SER A 75 5.33 -7.89 -4.67
C SER A 75 4.93 -9.13 -3.86
N PRO A 76 3.96 -9.04 -2.93
CA PRO A 76 3.46 -10.19 -2.16
C PRO A 76 3.09 -11.39 -3.04
N GLN A 77 2.54 -11.12 -4.23
CA GLN A 77 2.15 -12.13 -5.22
C GLN A 77 3.32 -12.99 -5.69
N TYR A 78 4.54 -12.42 -5.75
CA TYR A 78 5.75 -13.13 -6.16
C TYR A 78 6.48 -13.79 -4.99
N VAL A 79 6.18 -13.41 -3.74
CA VAL A 79 6.74 -14.09 -2.54
C VAL A 79 5.93 -15.32 -2.19
N SER A 80 4.59 -15.24 -2.31
CA SER A 80 3.66 -16.31 -1.90
C SER A 80 3.99 -17.73 -2.40
N PRO A 81 4.51 -17.95 -3.63
CA PRO A 81 4.83 -19.30 -4.11
C PRO A 81 6.05 -19.92 -3.42
N PHE A 82 6.89 -19.12 -2.77
CA PHE A 82 8.11 -19.56 -2.09
C PHE A 82 7.90 -19.83 -0.60
N VAL A 83 6.71 -19.53 -0.06
CA VAL A 83 6.38 -19.80 1.34
C VAL A 83 6.16 -21.29 1.53
N LYS A 84 6.97 -21.92 2.39
CA LYS A 84 6.86 -23.35 2.71
C LYS A 84 5.57 -23.64 3.48
N THR A 85 5.11 -24.89 3.45
CA THR A 85 3.99 -25.37 4.29
C THR A 85 4.26 -25.08 5.76
N ASN A 86 3.25 -24.63 6.51
CA ASN A 86 3.32 -24.00 7.85
C ASN A 86 3.84 -22.56 7.85
N LYS A 87 2.91 -21.64 7.59
CA LYS A 87 3.17 -20.20 7.60
C LYS A 87 3.65 -19.73 8.99
N ASN A 88 4.80 -19.11 9.01
CA ASN A 88 5.34 -18.36 10.16
C ASN A 88 6.30 -17.30 9.63
N ASP A 89 6.59 -16.28 10.45
CA ASP A 89 7.42 -15.15 10.05
C ASP A 89 8.82 -15.59 9.56
N ALA A 90 9.38 -16.69 10.10
CA ALA A 90 10.70 -17.21 9.71
C ALA A 90 10.71 -17.81 8.31
N ASN A 91 9.64 -18.54 7.96
CA ASN A 91 9.41 -19.07 6.64
C ASN A 91 9.08 -17.96 5.64
N ASP A 92 8.37 -16.91 6.06
CA ASP A 92 8.07 -15.74 5.23
C ASP A 92 9.37 -14.97 4.91
N ALA A 93 10.25 -14.76 5.89
CA ALA A 93 11.56 -14.13 5.67
C ALA A 93 12.48 -14.97 4.76
N ALA A 94 12.45 -16.31 4.90
CA ALA A 94 13.19 -17.21 4.00
C ALA A 94 12.64 -17.18 2.56
N ALA A 95 11.31 -17.13 2.41
CA ALA A 95 10.66 -17.04 1.10
C ALA A 95 11.03 -15.74 0.37
N ILE A 96 11.17 -14.63 1.10
CA ILE A 96 11.65 -13.35 0.54
C ILE A 96 13.06 -13.50 -0.03
N VAL A 97 13.97 -14.18 0.67
CA VAL A 97 15.34 -14.43 0.17
C VAL A 97 15.33 -15.33 -1.07
N GLU A 98 14.56 -16.41 -1.03
CA GLU A 98 14.44 -17.33 -2.17
C GLU A 98 13.91 -16.59 -3.41
N ALA A 99 12.85 -15.80 -3.25
CA ALA A 99 12.29 -14.97 -4.30
C ALA A 99 13.33 -13.96 -4.85
N ALA A 100 14.07 -13.28 -3.97
CA ALA A 100 15.08 -12.30 -4.34
C ALA A 100 16.28 -12.90 -5.09
N SER A 101 16.56 -14.19 -4.87
CA SER A 101 17.65 -14.92 -5.53
C SER A 101 17.33 -15.28 -6.99
N ARG A 102 16.06 -15.26 -7.40
CA ARG A 102 15.67 -15.66 -8.76
C ARG A 102 16.13 -14.62 -9.79
N PRO A 103 16.84 -15.01 -10.87
CA PRO A 103 17.39 -14.07 -11.85
C PRO A 103 16.31 -13.33 -12.65
N THR A 104 15.14 -13.93 -12.83
CA THR A 104 14.00 -13.36 -13.57
C THR A 104 13.05 -12.53 -12.68
N MET A 105 13.39 -12.34 -11.40
CA MET A 105 12.52 -11.66 -10.44
C MET A 105 12.33 -10.18 -10.80
N ARG A 106 11.09 -9.70 -10.63
CA ARG A 106 10.73 -8.29 -10.83
C ARG A 106 10.61 -7.57 -9.50
N PHE A 107 11.33 -6.47 -9.38
CA PHE A 107 11.36 -5.67 -8.16
C PHE A 107 10.54 -4.40 -8.27
N VAL A 108 9.91 -4.01 -7.18
CA VAL A 108 9.20 -2.75 -7.03
C VAL A 108 10.22 -1.67 -6.66
N PRO A 109 10.29 -0.54 -7.38
CA PRO A 109 11.19 0.54 -6.99
C PRO A 109 10.80 1.13 -5.63
N VAL A 110 11.79 1.44 -4.80
CA VAL A 110 11.60 2.22 -3.57
C VAL A 110 11.15 3.62 -3.96
N LYS A 111 9.96 4.02 -3.53
CA LYS A 111 9.39 5.33 -3.82
C LYS A 111 9.94 6.42 -2.91
N SER A 112 10.04 7.64 -3.42
CA SER A 112 10.26 8.83 -2.60
C SER A 112 9.04 9.13 -1.72
N VAL A 113 9.19 10.06 -0.77
CA VAL A 113 8.07 10.48 0.09
C VAL A 113 6.99 11.13 -0.76
N GLU A 114 7.38 12.04 -1.65
CA GLU A 114 6.50 12.80 -2.54
C GLU A 114 5.70 11.87 -3.47
N GLN A 115 6.35 10.82 -3.99
CA GLN A 115 5.68 9.80 -4.80
C GLN A 115 4.66 8.97 -3.99
N GLN A 116 4.94 8.70 -2.70
CA GLN A 116 3.97 8.02 -1.83
C GLN A 116 2.78 8.94 -1.50
N ASP A 117 3.02 10.21 -1.25
CA ASP A 117 2.00 11.20 -0.90
C ASP A 117 1.05 11.47 -2.06
N MET A 118 1.59 11.67 -3.26
CA MET A 118 0.78 11.84 -4.47
C MET A 118 -0.16 10.64 -4.67
N ARG A 119 0.35 9.41 -4.46
CA ARG A 119 -0.47 8.19 -4.56
C ARG A 119 -1.54 8.12 -3.47
N ALA A 120 -1.24 8.58 -2.26
CA ALA A 120 -2.21 8.64 -1.18
C ALA A 120 -3.36 9.60 -1.52
N VAL A 121 -3.06 10.79 -2.04
CA VAL A 121 -4.06 11.77 -2.48
C VAL A 121 -4.97 11.19 -3.57
N HIS A 122 -4.40 10.53 -4.58
CA HIS A 122 -5.19 9.87 -5.63
C HIS A 122 -6.15 8.81 -5.07
N ARG A 123 -5.69 7.98 -4.13
CA ARG A 123 -6.55 6.96 -3.48
C ARG A 123 -7.68 7.57 -2.66
N VAL A 124 -7.40 8.65 -1.91
CA VAL A 124 -8.44 9.37 -1.16
C VAL A 124 -9.48 9.93 -2.11
N ARG A 125 -9.05 10.54 -3.23
CA ARG A 125 -9.97 11.05 -4.26
C ARG A 125 -10.83 9.94 -4.86
N GLU A 126 -10.25 8.81 -5.25
CA GLU A 126 -10.98 7.66 -5.79
C GLU A 126 -12.04 7.15 -4.80
N LEU A 127 -11.68 7.01 -3.52
CA LEU A 127 -12.59 6.59 -2.46
C LEU A 127 -13.79 7.55 -2.34
N LEU A 128 -13.53 8.87 -2.32
CA LEU A 128 -14.57 9.89 -2.20
C LEU A 128 -15.52 9.89 -3.42
N VAL A 129 -14.98 9.71 -4.64
CA VAL A 129 -15.79 9.61 -5.86
C VAL A 129 -16.69 8.37 -5.81
N HIS A 130 -16.15 7.24 -5.36
CA HIS A 130 -16.92 6.01 -5.20
C HIS A 130 -18.03 6.17 -4.15
N GLN A 131 -17.71 6.70 -2.98
CA GLN A 131 -18.68 6.95 -1.90
C GLN A 131 -19.78 7.92 -2.32
N ARG A 132 -19.44 9.02 -3.02
CA ARG A 132 -20.42 9.95 -3.57
C ARG A 132 -21.40 9.24 -4.50
N THR A 133 -20.90 8.39 -5.39
CA THR A 133 -21.73 7.65 -6.36
C THR A 133 -22.63 6.65 -5.65
N ALA A 134 -22.08 5.90 -4.68
CA ALA A 134 -22.85 4.96 -3.86
C ALA A 134 -23.98 5.66 -3.09
N LEU A 135 -23.70 6.81 -2.47
CA LEU A 135 -24.70 7.59 -1.73
C LEU A 135 -25.83 8.10 -2.63
N ILE A 136 -25.50 8.62 -3.82
CA ILE A 136 -26.52 9.06 -4.80
C ILE A 136 -27.42 7.90 -5.19
N ASN A 137 -26.85 6.72 -5.44
CA ASN A 137 -27.62 5.53 -5.81
C ASN A 137 -28.49 5.03 -4.64
N GLN A 138 -28.00 5.09 -3.41
CA GLN A 138 -28.80 4.78 -2.22
C GLN A 138 -29.98 5.74 -2.06
N VAL A 139 -29.76 7.05 -2.19
CA VAL A 139 -30.84 8.06 -2.11
C VAL A 139 -31.88 7.80 -3.19
N ARG A 140 -31.47 7.55 -4.44
CA ARG A 140 -32.39 7.21 -5.54
C ARG A 140 -33.20 5.94 -5.27
N GLY A 141 -32.55 4.90 -4.73
CA GLY A 141 -33.24 3.66 -4.37
C GLY A 141 -34.26 3.86 -3.26
N LEU A 142 -33.91 4.60 -2.21
CA LEU A 142 -34.81 4.93 -1.10
C LEU A 142 -35.99 5.78 -1.56
N THR A 143 -35.77 6.80 -2.38
CA THR A 143 -36.87 7.63 -2.88
C THR A 143 -37.76 6.88 -3.87
N ALA A 144 -37.20 5.99 -4.70
CA ALA A 144 -37.99 5.12 -5.57
C ALA A 144 -38.82 4.08 -4.80
N ALA A 145 -38.28 3.55 -3.69
CA ALA A 145 -38.99 2.58 -2.84
C ALA A 145 -40.08 3.24 -1.98
N SER A 146 -39.80 4.42 -1.42
CA SER A 146 -40.74 5.17 -0.55
C SER A 146 -41.80 5.94 -1.33
N CYS A 147 -41.54 6.31 -2.59
CA CYS A 147 -42.48 7.02 -3.44
C CYS A 147 -43.17 6.06 -4.44
N ARG A 148 -43.92 5.08 -3.90
CA ARG A 148 -44.94 4.36 -4.68
C ARG A 148 -46.33 5.02 -4.58
N LEU A 149 -46.41 6.19 -3.95
CA LEU A 149 -47.57 7.08 -3.97
C LEU A 149 -47.09 8.49 -4.37
N GLN A 150 -47.67 9.02 -5.45
CA GLN A 150 -47.51 10.39 -5.99
C GLN A 150 -46.37 10.70 -6.97
N ALA A 151 -46.03 9.77 -7.87
CA ALA A 151 -45.11 10.05 -8.98
C ALA A 151 -45.65 11.01 -10.07
N SER A 152 -46.93 11.42 -10.06
CA SER A 152 -47.45 12.40 -11.04
C SER A 152 -47.40 13.87 -10.59
N LEU A 153 -47.19 14.16 -9.30
CA LEU A 153 -47.28 15.54 -8.76
C LEU A 153 -45.91 16.22 -8.56
N TYR A 154 -44.80 15.47 -8.49
CA TYR A 154 -43.50 16.05 -8.12
C TYR A 154 -42.58 16.42 -9.30
N ILE A 155 -42.79 15.85 -10.50
CA ILE A 155 -41.97 16.19 -11.68
C ILE A 155 -42.21 17.65 -12.13
N GLY A 156 -43.42 18.19 -11.91
CA GLY A 156 -43.73 19.60 -12.19
C GLY A 156 -43.00 20.60 -11.28
N ARG A 157 -42.76 20.25 -10.01
CA ARG A 157 -42.15 21.17 -9.02
C ARG A 157 -40.64 21.31 -9.14
N PHE A 158 -39.94 20.29 -9.63
CA PHE A 158 -38.48 20.34 -9.79
C PHE A 158 -38.04 21.16 -11.00
N ARG A 159 -38.90 21.34 -12.02
CA ARG A 159 -38.62 22.27 -13.13
C ARG A 159 -38.71 23.73 -12.68
N SER A 160 -39.73 24.12 -11.91
CA SER A 160 -39.85 25.48 -11.38
C SER A 160 -38.75 25.88 -10.39
N PHE A 161 -38.17 24.92 -9.65
CA PHE A 161 -37.06 25.21 -8.73
C PHE A 161 -35.74 25.51 -9.46
N LYS A 162 -35.50 24.89 -10.63
CA LYS A 162 -34.31 25.17 -11.45
C LYS A 162 -34.36 26.54 -12.13
N GLU A 163 -35.56 27.00 -12.52
CA GLU A 163 -35.76 28.31 -13.14
C GLU A 163 -35.72 29.45 -12.10
N GLY A 164 -36.25 29.24 -10.88
CA GLY A 164 -36.21 30.26 -9.82
C GLY A 164 -34.80 30.54 -9.25
N VAL A 165 -33.92 29.55 -9.21
CA VAL A 165 -32.55 29.73 -8.69
C VAL A 165 -31.61 30.38 -9.73
N GLN A 166 -31.93 30.31 -11.03
CA GLN A 166 -31.19 31.08 -12.04
C GLN A 166 -31.59 32.56 -12.10
N SER A 167 -32.82 32.92 -11.72
CA SER A 167 -33.25 34.33 -11.70
C SER A 167 -32.73 35.13 -10.49
N GLU A 168 -32.52 34.49 -9.34
CA GLU A 168 -31.98 35.18 -8.15
C GLU A 168 -30.46 35.40 -8.19
N PHE A 169 -29.71 34.62 -8.98
CA PHE A 169 -28.25 34.76 -9.06
C PHE A 169 -27.75 35.85 -10.01
N PHE A 170 -28.62 36.41 -10.87
CA PHE A 170 -28.22 37.48 -11.81
C PHE A 170 -28.34 38.90 -11.21
N MET A 171 -28.97 39.06 -10.04
CA MET A 171 -29.15 40.37 -9.38
C MET A 171 -28.06 40.72 -8.33
N TYR A 172 -27.14 39.80 -8.01
CA TYR A 172 -26.12 40.02 -6.97
C TYR A 172 -24.68 40.19 -7.48
N PHE A 173 -24.48 40.47 -8.78
CA PHE A 173 -23.14 40.68 -9.36
C PHE A 173 -23.08 41.77 -10.45
N VAL A 174 -23.81 42.89 -10.27
CA VAL A 174 -23.49 44.18 -10.90
C VAL A 174 -23.82 45.30 -9.92
N HIS A 175 -22.91 45.57 -8.98
CA HIS A 175 -22.54 46.89 -8.43
C HIS A 175 -21.24 46.72 -7.66
#